data_AF-A0AB34KTI0-F1
#
_entry.id   AF-A0AB34KTI0-F1
#
_cell.length_a   1.000
_cell.length_b   1.000
_cell.length_c   1.000
_cell.angle_alpha   90.00
_cell.angle_beta   90.00
_cell.angle_gamma   90.00
#
_symmetry.space_group_name_H-M   'P 1'
#
loop_
_entity.id
_entity.type
_entity.pdbx_description
1 polymer ?
#
loop_
_entity_poly.entity_id
_entity_poly.type
_entity_poly.pdbx_seq_one_letter_code
_entity_poly.pdbx_strand_id
1 'polypeptide(L)'
;MPNVAPTRGSQTASATIPFIWRFLLLNVEPLFALGGAALLLLNPGHYTSNMTRQAVTSIQTGSDFIYTELLGGWLHFAFTEAVVLRLVDDARVWRLLCAGMLLSDAAYCHSCAQAIGGWSVWAQVGGWSSEEWVVTLTTWPFVVARLAVVCGIWGRVKVD
;
A
#
# COMPACT_ATOMS: atom_id res chain seq x y z
N MET A 1 -35.65 28.43 -17.63
CA MET A 1 -35.37 27.32 -16.70
C MET A 1 -33.87 27.10 -16.67
N PRO A 2 -33.19 27.05 -15.51
CA PRO A 2 -31.76 26.79 -15.48
C PRO A 2 -31.49 25.34 -15.88
N ASN A 3 -30.57 25.15 -16.82
CA ASN A 3 -30.11 23.85 -17.29
C ASN A 3 -29.29 23.19 -16.17
N VAL A 4 -29.90 22.29 -15.40
CA VAL A 4 -29.17 21.48 -14.41
C VAL A 4 -28.36 20.46 -15.21
N ALA A 5 -27.05 20.68 -15.29
CA ALA A 5 -26.15 19.72 -15.91
C ALA A 5 -26.34 18.34 -15.25
N PRO A 6 -26.41 17.24 -16.03
CA PRO A 6 -26.55 15.92 -15.46
C PRO A 6 -25.36 15.64 -14.54
N THR A 7 -25.63 15.42 -13.26
CA THR A 7 -24.66 14.89 -12.33
C THR A 7 -24.18 13.56 -12.91
N ARG A 8 -22.88 13.44 -13.23
CA ARG A 8 -22.30 12.14 -13.60
C ARG A 8 -22.61 11.20 -12.45
N GLY A 9 -23.50 10.23 -12.67
CA GLY A 9 -23.84 9.23 -11.66
C GLY A 9 -22.56 8.60 -11.13
N SER A 10 -22.45 8.49 -9.80
CA SER A 10 -21.33 7.79 -9.20
C SER A 10 -21.38 6.33 -9.67
N GLN A 11 -20.28 5.84 -10.23
CA GLN A 11 -20.15 4.44 -10.61
C GLN A 11 -19.84 3.62 -9.36
N THR A 12 -20.49 2.48 -9.20
CA THR A 12 -20.22 1.58 -8.08
C THR A 12 -18.82 0.99 -8.21
N ALA A 13 -18.09 0.91 -7.10
CA ALA A 13 -16.75 0.34 -7.06
C ALA A 13 -16.78 -1.16 -7.38
N SER A 14 -17.80 -1.86 -6.88
CA SER A 14 -18.04 -3.29 -7.08
C SER A 14 -18.22 -3.70 -8.55
N ALA A 15 -18.91 -2.88 -9.34
CA ALA A 15 -19.13 -3.12 -10.77
C ALA A 15 -17.97 -2.61 -11.64
N THR A 16 -17.27 -1.58 -11.19
CA THR A 16 -16.24 -0.89 -11.99
C THR A 16 -14.86 -1.49 -11.78
N ILE A 17 -14.49 -1.83 -10.55
CA ILE A 17 -13.15 -2.31 -10.18
C ILE A 17 -13.15 -3.84 -10.20
N PRO A 18 -12.23 -4.48 -10.97
CA PRO A 18 -12.08 -5.93 -10.99
C PRO A 18 -11.96 -6.56 -9.61
N PHE A 19 -12.54 -7.76 -9.46
CA PHE A 19 -12.56 -8.47 -8.20
C PHE A 19 -11.16 -8.70 -7.61
N ILE A 20 -10.16 -9.02 -8.44
CA ILE A 20 -8.79 -9.29 -7.98
C ILE A 20 -8.19 -8.10 -7.21
N TRP A 21 -8.37 -6.87 -7.69
CA TRP A 21 -7.87 -5.67 -7.02
C TRP A 21 -8.60 -5.42 -5.71
N ARG A 22 -9.93 -5.58 -5.71
CA ARG A 22 -10.73 -5.46 -4.49
C ARG A 22 -10.36 -6.55 -3.47
N PHE A 23 -10.11 -7.78 -3.91
CA PHE A 23 -9.76 -8.88 -3.02
C PHE A 23 -8.43 -8.63 -2.31
N LEU A 24 -7.40 -8.23 -3.07
CA LEU A 24 -6.08 -7.90 -2.53
C LEU A 24 -6.17 -6.78 -1.50
N LEU A 25 -6.78 -5.64 -1.88
CA LEU A 25 -6.87 -4.46 -1.02
C LEU A 25 -7.76 -4.69 0.21
N LEU A 26 -8.89 -5.41 0.09
CA LEU A 26 -9.80 -5.55 1.22
C LEU A 26 -9.40 -6.67 2.20
N ASN A 27 -8.73 -7.73 1.74
CA ASN A 27 -8.54 -8.94 2.54
C ASN A 27 -7.08 -9.30 2.77
N VAL A 28 -6.21 -9.09 1.79
CA VAL A 28 -4.82 -9.55 1.87
C VAL A 28 -3.96 -8.47 2.52
N GLU A 29 -4.02 -7.26 1.99
CA GLU A 29 -3.19 -6.16 2.47
C GLU A 29 -3.45 -5.76 3.93
N PRO A 30 -4.69 -5.70 4.43
CA PRO A 30 -4.91 -5.30 5.81
C PRO A 30 -4.26 -6.25 6.81
N LEU A 31 -4.13 -7.53 6.46
CA LEU A 31 -3.41 -8.51 7.28
C LEU A 31 -1.90 -8.25 7.28
N PHE A 32 -1.32 -7.92 6.12
CA PHE A 32 0.09 -7.54 6.04
C PHE A 32 0.38 -6.23 6.76
N ALA A 33 -0.48 -5.23 6.60
CA ALA A 33 -0.38 -3.94 7.29
C ALA A 33 -0.48 -4.12 8.82
N LEU A 34 -1.43 -4.93 9.30
CA LEU A 34 -1.49 -5.29 10.72
C LEU A 34 -0.26 -6.07 11.20
N GLY A 35 0.28 -6.97 10.37
CA GLY A 35 1.52 -7.68 10.65
C GLY A 35 2.72 -6.73 10.79
N GLY A 36 2.84 -5.76 9.88
CA GLY A 36 3.85 -4.70 9.95
C GLY A 36 3.71 -3.82 11.19
N ALA A 37 2.47 -3.41 11.51
CA ALA A 37 2.17 -2.66 12.74
C ALA A 37 2.54 -3.45 14.00
N ALA A 38 2.18 -4.75 14.05
CA ALA A 38 2.53 -5.62 15.17
C ALA A 38 4.04 -5.80 15.31
N LEU A 39 4.77 -5.96 14.20
CA LEU A 39 6.22 -6.09 14.23
C LEU A 39 6.89 -4.79 14.74
N LEU A 40 6.42 -3.62 14.32
CA LEU A 40 6.90 -2.33 14.84
C LEU A 40 6.59 -2.13 16.32
N LEU A 41 5.43 -2.60 16.79
CA LEU A 41 5.03 -2.48 18.19
C LEU A 41 5.85 -3.39 19.11
N LEU A 42 6.11 -4.63 18.65
CA LEU A 42 6.68 -5.68 19.48
C LEU A 42 8.20 -5.80 19.33
N ASN A 43 8.72 -5.56 18.12
CA ASN A 43 10.14 -5.70 17.82
C ASN A 43 10.57 -4.78 16.65
N PRO A 44 10.62 -3.46 16.88
CA PRO A 44 11.01 -2.49 15.85
C PRO A 44 12.45 -2.73 15.34
N GLY A 45 13.33 -3.35 16.14
CA GLY A 45 14.68 -3.69 15.71
C GLY A 45 14.68 -4.75 14.61
N HIS A 46 13.85 -5.79 14.77
CA HIS A 46 13.67 -6.82 13.77
C HIS A 46 12.97 -6.30 12.49
N TYR A 47 12.07 -5.32 12.64
CA TYR A 47 11.51 -4.63 11.46
C TYR A 47 12.64 -3.96 10.64
N THR A 48 13.50 -3.19 11.30
CA THR A 48 14.59 -2.46 10.64
C THR A 48 15.64 -3.39 10.03
N SER A 49 16.00 -4.48 10.72
CA SER A 49 16.96 -5.45 10.19
C SER A 49 16.46 -6.15 8.94
N ASN A 50 15.14 -6.35 8.80
CA ASN A 50 14.55 -6.95 7.60
C ASN A 50 14.46 -5.98 6.42
N MET A 51 14.49 -4.67 6.70
CA MET A 51 14.40 -3.63 5.67
C MET A 51 15.77 -3.23 5.11
N THR A 52 16.85 -3.45 5.86
CA THR A 52 18.18 -2.92 5.56
C THR A 52 19.18 -4.04 5.28
N ARG A 53 20.04 -3.88 4.26
CA ARG A 53 21.19 -4.80 4.05
C ARG A 53 22.31 -4.57 5.06
N GLN A 54 22.43 -3.34 5.53
CA GLN A 54 23.39 -3.00 6.57
C GLN A 54 22.82 -3.48 7.90
N ALA A 55 23.66 -4.11 8.71
CA ALA A 55 23.30 -4.60 10.03
C ALA A 55 22.95 -3.42 10.96
N VAL A 56 21.80 -2.77 10.77
CA VAL A 56 21.20 -1.87 11.75
C VAL A 56 20.68 -2.76 12.86
N THR A 57 21.59 -3.19 13.72
CA THR A 57 21.33 -4.14 14.81
C THR A 57 20.81 -3.46 16.07
N SER A 58 20.78 -2.14 16.09
CA SER A 58 20.32 -1.34 17.22
C SER A 58 19.55 -0.12 16.76
N ILE A 59 18.37 0.07 17.32
CA ILE A 59 17.62 1.31 17.21
C ILE A 59 18.39 2.41 17.93
N GLN A 60 18.55 3.57 17.28
CA GLN A 60 19.17 4.72 17.91
C GLN A 60 18.34 5.15 19.12
N THR A 61 18.97 5.31 20.28
CA THR A 61 18.29 5.74 21.51
C THR A 61 17.53 7.05 21.27
N GLY A 62 16.25 7.08 21.65
CA GLY A 62 15.38 8.24 21.48
C GLY A 62 14.70 8.35 20.10
N SER A 63 14.87 7.37 19.20
CA SER A 63 14.19 7.33 17.90
C SER A 63 12.90 6.49 17.87
N ASP A 64 12.48 5.95 19.01
CA ASP A 64 11.29 5.07 19.13
C ASP A 64 9.99 5.73 18.62
N PHE A 65 9.91 7.06 18.69
CA PHE A 65 8.77 7.83 18.19
C PHE A 65 8.58 7.66 16.67
N ILE A 66 9.66 7.51 15.88
CA ILE A 66 9.58 7.33 14.43
C ILE A 66 8.90 6.00 14.08
N TYR A 67 9.23 4.94 14.82
CA TYR A 67 8.59 3.63 14.64
C TYR A 67 7.12 3.66 15.04
N THR A 68 6.76 4.49 16.02
CA THR A 68 5.36 4.73 16.40
C THR A 68 4.60 5.47 15.31
N GLU A 69 5.20 6.48 14.68
CA GLU A 69 4.62 7.17 13.51
C GLU A 69 4.41 6.20 12.33
N LEU A 70 5.41 5.35 12.05
CA LEU A 70 5.33 4.33 10.99
C LEU A 70 4.25 3.28 11.29
N LEU A 71 4.14 2.84 12.54
CA LEU A 71 3.05 1.97 13.01
C LEU A 71 1.69 2.62 12.73
N GLY A 72 1.55 3.91 13.02
CA GLY A 72 0.35 4.69 12.69
C GLY A 72 0.01 4.66 11.20
N GLY A 73 1.03 4.77 10.34
CA GLY A 73 0.88 4.62 8.88
C GLY A 73 0.32 3.25 8.48
N TRP A 74 0.87 2.17 9.03
CA TRP A 74 0.35 0.81 8.78
C TRP A 74 -1.08 0.62 9.28
N LEU A 75 -1.41 1.12 10.47
CA LEU A 75 -2.78 1.09 10.98
C LEU A 75 -3.75 1.91 10.12
N HIS A 76 -3.29 3.02 9.56
CA HIS A 76 -4.10 3.84 8.65
C HIS A 76 -4.47 3.08 7.38
N PHE A 77 -3.52 2.36 6.76
CA PHE A 77 -3.79 1.48 5.63
C PHE A 77 -4.78 0.38 6.02
N ALA A 78 -4.46 -0.36 7.09
CA ALA A 78 -5.30 -1.44 7.57
C ALA A 78 -6.73 -0.98 7.86
N PHE A 79 -6.92 0.18 8.50
CA PHE A 79 -8.25 0.73 8.78
C PHE A 79 -8.97 1.18 7.51
N THR A 80 -8.28 1.92 6.64
CA THR A 80 -8.86 2.44 5.39
C THR A 80 -9.36 1.30 4.52
N GLU A 81 -8.56 0.25 4.38
CA GLU A 81 -8.91 -0.90 3.56
C GLU A 81 -9.87 -1.86 4.26
N ALA A 82 -9.63 -2.15 5.55
CA ALA A 82 -10.45 -3.12 6.25
C ALA A 82 -11.84 -2.60 6.59
N VAL A 83 -11.98 -1.29 6.82
CA VAL A 83 -13.20 -0.66 7.32
C VAL A 83 -13.78 0.29 6.28
N VAL A 84 -13.05 1.34 5.88
CA VAL A 84 -13.62 2.41 5.05
C VAL A 84 -14.03 1.89 3.67
N LEU A 85 -13.14 1.19 2.97
CA LEU A 85 -13.41 0.68 1.62
C LEU A 85 -14.49 -0.42 1.59
N ARG A 86 -14.78 -1.09 2.72
CA ARG A 86 -15.91 -2.03 2.83
C ARG A 86 -17.25 -1.31 2.95
N LEU A 87 -17.27 -0.10 3.52
CA LEU A 87 -18.48 0.66 3.76
C LEU A 87 -18.84 1.60 2.60
N VAL A 88 -17.93 1.77 1.64
CA VAL A 88 -18.10 2.71 0.52
C VAL A 88 -18.03 1.98 -0.81
N ASP A 89 -19.16 1.92 -1.53
CA ASP A 89 -19.24 1.36 -2.89
C ASP A 89 -19.25 2.47 -3.96
N ASP A 90 -18.31 3.42 -3.87
CA ASP A 90 -18.15 4.55 -4.79
C ASP A 90 -16.76 4.51 -5.45
N ALA A 91 -16.71 4.35 -6.77
CA ALA A 91 -15.45 4.20 -7.50
C ALA A 91 -14.58 5.47 -7.46
N ARG A 92 -15.17 6.66 -7.32
CA ARG A 92 -14.41 7.91 -7.17
C ARG A 92 -13.76 7.98 -5.79
N VAL A 93 -14.47 7.60 -4.74
CA VAL A 93 -13.91 7.55 -3.38
C VAL A 93 -12.78 6.52 -3.31
N TRP A 94 -12.98 5.33 -3.89
CA TRP A 94 -11.93 4.31 -4.00
C TRP A 94 -10.66 4.85 -4.68
N ARG A 95 -10.82 5.55 -5.82
CA ARG A 95 -9.68 6.17 -6.52
C ARG A 95 -8.97 7.22 -5.67
N LEU A 96 -9.70 8.06 -4.94
CA LEU A 96 -9.09 9.10 -4.09
C LEU A 96 -8.33 8.49 -2.91
N LEU A 97 -8.91 7.49 -2.24
CA LEU A 97 -8.25 6.78 -1.14
C LEU A 97 -7.01 6.02 -1.64
N CYS A 98 -7.12 5.30 -2.76
CA CYS A 98 -5.98 4.63 -3.38
C CYS A 98 -4.88 5.61 -3.80
N ALA A 99 -5.26 6.77 -4.35
CA ALA A 99 -4.30 7.82 -4.70
C ALA A 99 -3.58 8.39 -3.47
N GLY A 100 -4.29 8.59 -2.35
CA GLY A 100 -3.69 9.00 -1.09
C GLY A 100 -2.71 7.96 -0.54
N MET A 101 -3.09 6.69 -0.54
CA MET A 101 -2.22 5.59 -0.14
C MET A 101 -0.98 5.45 -1.05
N LEU A 102 -1.12 5.68 -2.36
CA LEU A 102 0.03 5.68 -3.29
C LEU A 102 1.09 6.73 -2.96
N LEU A 103 0.73 7.86 -2.33
CA LEU A 103 1.72 8.83 -1.86
C LEU A 103 2.61 8.22 -0.76
N SER A 104 1.99 7.48 0.16
CA SER A 104 2.73 6.76 1.21
C SER A 104 3.50 5.57 0.65
N ASP A 105 2.94 4.85 -0.32
CA ASP A 105 3.66 3.76 -1.01
C ASP A 105 4.91 4.28 -1.71
N ALA A 106 4.84 5.45 -2.35
CA ALA A 106 5.98 6.06 -3.02
C ALA A 106 7.10 6.40 -2.01
N ALA A 107 6.74 6.97 -0.86
CA ALA A 107 7.68 7.22 0.22
C ALA A 107 8.28 5.92 0.77
N TYR A 108 7.47 4.89 0.98
CA TYR A 108 7.90 3.57 1.46
C TYR A 108 8.83 2.85 0.46
N CYS A 109 8.48 2.85 -0.83
CA CYS A 109 9.32 2.28 -1.88
C CYS A 109 10.66 3.02 -1.95
N HIS A 110 10.64 4.35 -1.83
CA HIS A 110 11.87 5.12 -1.77
C HIS A 110 12.72 4.78 -0.54
N SER A 111 12.11 4.61 0.64
CA SER A 111 12.84 4.20 1.84
C SER A 111 13.45 2.79 1.70
N CYS A 112 12.76 1.86 1.04
CA CYS A 112 13.32 0.54 0.73
C CYS A 112 14.56 0.65 -0.16
N ALA A 113 14.50 1.50 -1.20
CA ALA A 113 15.65 1.76 -2.05
C ALA A 113 16.82 2.36 -1.25
N GLN A 114 16.56 3.34 -0.38
CA GLN A 114 17.58 3.94 0.49
C GLN A 114 18.24 2.90 1.41
N ALA A 115 17.44 2.01 1.99
CA ALA A 115 17.86 1.01 2.98
C ALA A 115 18.88 -0.02 2.45
N ILE A 116 18.95 -0.21 1.13
CA ILE A 116 19.81 -1.22 0.51
C ILE A 116 20.93 -0.63 -0.37
N GLY A 117 21.10 0.71 -0.36
CA GLY A 117 22.17 1.41 -1.08
C GLY A 117 21.74 2.22 -2.31
N GLY A 118 20.43 2.42 -2.50
CA GLY A 118 19.85 3.29 -3.52
C GLY A 118 19.12 2.56 -4.65
N TRP A 119 18.45 3.34 -5.50
CA TRP A 119 17.64 2.83 -6.62
C TRP A 119 18.39 1.96 -7.62
N SER A 120 19.68 2.25 -7.87
CA SER A 120 20.51 1.47 -8.80
C SER A 120 20.74 0.04 -8.32
N VAL A 121 20.80 -0.17 -7.00
CA VAL A 121 20.89 -1.49 -6.37
C VAL A 121 19.52 -2.13 -6.34
N TRP A 122 18.49 -1.37 -5.94
CA TRP A 122 17.13 -1.91 -5.85
C TRP A 122 16.58 -2.38 -7.18
N ALA A 123 16.89 -1.71 -8.29
CA ALA A 123 16.47 -2.15 -9.62
C ALA A 123 17.08 -3.49 -10.08
N GLN A 124 18.13 -3.99 -9.42
CA GLN A 124 18.79 -5.26 -9.76
C GLN A 124 18.11 -6.44 -9.06
N VAL A 125 16.90 -6.78 -9.51
CA VAL A 125 16.04 -7.82 -8.91
C VAL A 125 16.73 -9.18 -8.77
N GLY A 126 17.64 -9.52 -9.70
CA GLY A 126 18.40 -10.78 -9.65
C GLY A 126 19.40 -10.88 -8.49
N GLY A 127 19.72 -9.77 -7.83
CA GLY A 127 20.62 -9.69 -6.69
C GLY A 127 19.91 -9.47 -5.36
N TRP A 128 18.60 -9.74 -5.29
CA TRP A 128 17.82 -9.57 -4.07
C TRP A 128 18.00 -10.75 -3.09
N SER A 129 18.14 -10.44 -1.80
CA SER A 129 18.10 -11.40 -0.71
C SER A 129 16.66 -11.89 -0.44
N SER A 130 16.52 -12.91 0.40
CA SER A 130 15.21 -13.41 0.85
C SER A 130 14.36 -12.31 1.49
N GLU A 131 14.99 -11.46 2.30
CA GLU A 131 14.33 -10.37 3.03
C GLU A 131 13.80 -9.32 2.04
N GLU A 132 14.59 -8.97 1.03
CA GLU A 132 14.21 -8.01 -0.01
C GLU A 132 13.05 -8.52 -0.86
N TRP A 133 13.05 -9.83 -1.16
CA TRP A 133 11.91 -10.49 -1.79
C TRP A 133 10.67 -10.43 -0.92
N VAL A 134 10.78 -10.75 0.38
CA VAL A 134 9.64 -10.70 1.30
C VAL A 134 9.07 -9.29 1.35
N VAL A 135 9.88 -8.29 1.66
CA VAL A 135 9.49 -6.87 1.72
C VAL A 135 8.77 -6.47 0.44
N THR A 136 9.38 -6.75 -0.71
CA THR A 136 8.84 -6.31 -2.00
C THR A 136 7.54 -7.02 -2.35
N LEU A 137 7.46 -8.34 -2.16
CA LEU A 137 6.26 -9.14 -2.45
C LEU A 137 5.11 -8.82 -1.50
N THR A 138 5.39 -8.37 -0.28
CA THR A 138 4.36 -7.90 0.66
C THR A 138 3.93 -6.45 0.42
N THR A 139 4.42 -5.78 -0.62
CA THR A 139 4.06 -4.38 -0.90
C THR A 139 3.67 -4.16 -2.36
N TRP A 140 4.51 -4.56 -3.32
CA TRP A 140 4.30 -4.23 -4.74
C TRP A 140 2.98 -4.71 -5.33
N PRO A 141 2.44 -5.90 -5.01
CA PRO A 141 1.13 -6.30 -5.51
C PRO A 141 0.02 -5.29 -5.17
N PHE A 142 0.13 -4.65 -4.01
CA PHE A 142 -0.83 -3.66 -3.51
C PHE A 142 -0.65 -2.30 -4.16
N VAL A 143 0.60 -1.88 -4.35
CA VAL A 143 0.93 -0.69 -5.15
C VAL A 143 0.37 -0.83 -6.57
N VAL A 144 0.57 -1.99 -7.20
CA VAL A 144 0.03 -2.29 -8.53
C VAL A 144 -1.50 -2.28 -8.53
N ALA A 145 -2.14 -2.86 -7.51
CA ALA A 145 -3.59 -2.84 -7.37
C ALA A 145 -4.12 -1.40 -7.26
N ARG A 146 -3.49 -0.55 -6.43
CA ARG A 146 -3.86 0.87 -6.30
C ARG A 146 -3.64 1.65 -7.58
N LEU A 147 -2.51 1.44 -8.29
CA LEU A 147 -2.26 2.05 -9.59
C LEU A 147 -3.33 1.64 -10.61
N ALA A 148 -3.70 0.36 -10.66
CA ALA A 148 -4.76 -0.12 -11.52
C ALA A 148 -6.08 0.60 -11.20
N VAL A 149 -6.49 0.65 -9.93
CA VAL A 149 -7.69 1.35 -9.42
C VAL A 149 -7.70 2.82 -9.84
N VAL A 150 -6.62 3.55 -9.58
CA VAL A 150 -6.49 5.00 -9.85
C VAL A 150 -6.51 5.28 -11.35
N CYS A 151 -5.72 4.56 -12.14
CA CYS A 151 -5.59 4.81 -13.57
C CYS A 151 -6.77 4.28 -14.39
N GLY A 152 -7.65 3.46 -13.82
CA GLY A 152 -8.75 2.87 -14.59
C GLY A 152 -8.29 1.76 -15.53
N ILE A 153 -7.10 1.18 -15.31
CA ILE A 153 -6.48 0.24 -16.24
C ILE A 153 -6.99 -1.16 -15.89
N TRP A 154 -8.12 -1.51 -16.49
CA TRP A 154 -8.60 -2.87 -16.59
C TRP A 154 -9.37 -3.00 -17.89
N GLY A 155 -9.12 -4.07 -18.64
CA GLY A 155 -9.81 -4.30 -19.90
C GLY A 155 -11.33 -4.27 -19.66
N ARG A 156 -12.06 -3.45 -20.42
CA ARG A 156 -13.53 -3.56 -20.43
C ARG A 156 -13.86 -4.95 -20.96
N VAL A 157 -14.29 -5.85 -20.07
CA VAL A 157 -14.97 -7.06 -20.53
C VAL A 157 -16.27 -6.57 -21.15
N LYS A 158 -16.36 -6.61 -22.49
CA LYS A 158 -17.64 -6.49 -23.16
C LYS A 158 -18.48 -7.68 -22.68
N VAL A 159 -19.50 -7.38 -21.89
CA VAL A 159 -20.59 -8.33 -21.69
C VAL A 159 -21.51 -8.08 -22.87
N ASP A 160 -21.30 -8.87 -23.92
CA ASP A 160 -22.24 -9.00 -25.05
C ASP A 160 -23.43 -9.88 -24.62
#